data_AF-A0A9W7CXL3-F1
#
_entry.id   AF-A0A9W7CXL3-F1
#
_cell.length_a   1.000
_cell.length_b   1.000
_cell.length_c   1.000
_cell.angle_alpha   90.00
_cell.angle_beta   90.00
_cell.angle_gamma   90.00
#
_symmetry.space_group_name_H-M   'P 1'
#
loop_
_entity.id
_entity.type
_entity.pdbx_description
1 polymer ?
#
loop_
_entity_poly.entity_id
_entity_poly.type
_entity_poly.pdbx_seq_one_letter_code
_entity_poly.pdbx_strand_id
1 'polypeptide(L)'
;MSRLAMDILTQLDEKSRLPRPDKISQSPQLSRTTRNKLNLLKTTLAELELWQDGIFSLDQLGKLMKTLNDIVSYTSTEWKPLADPTLLKCVEKVSVCIQSIKQKDHRSKRLKIVKRWKANIDKHRR
;
A
#
# COMPACT_ATOMS: atom_id res chain seq x y z
N MET A 1 48.46 35.26 17.73
CA MET A 1 47.06 35.56 17.35
C MET A 1 46.99 35.67 15.83
N SER A 2 46.27 34.90 15.02
CA SER A 2 45.58 33.62 15.12
C SER A 2 45.40 33.19 13.66
N ARG A 3 46.31 32.38 13.11
CA ARG A 3 46.25 31.92 11.70
C ARG A 3 45.13 30.89 11.45
N LEU A 4 44.47 30.45 12.52
CA LEU A 4 43.35 29.50 12.51
C LEU A 4 41.98 30.13 12.21
N ALA A 5 41.85 31.46 12.21
CA ALA A 5 40.54 32.11 12.06
C ALA A 5 40.14 32.40 10.61
N MET A 6 41.08 32.41 9.66
CA MET A 6 40.75 32.66 8.25
C MET A 6 40.25 31.42 7.51
N ASP A 7 40.70 30.22 7.90
CA ASP A 7 40.32 28.96 7.24
C ASP A 7 38.84 28.60 7.45
N ILE A 8 38.23 29.06 8.56
CA ILE A 8 36.81 28.82 8.85
C ILE A 8 35.92 29.71 7.96
N LEU A 9 36.36 30.91 7.60
CA LEU A 9 35.58 31.80 6.74
C LEU A 9 35.65 31.38 5.27
N THR A 10 36.74 30.77 4.81
CA THR A 10 36.85 30.27 3.44
C THR A 10 36.02 29.00 3.20
N GLN A 11 35.81 28.17 4.23
CA GLN A 11 34.90 27.02 4.14
C GLN A 11 33.40 27.38 4.13
N LEU A 12 33.04 28.62 4.51
CA LEU A 12 31.65 29.09 4.48
C LEU A 12 31.27 29.81 3.17
N ASP A 13 32.24 30.31 2.42
CA ASP A 13 31.98 31.01 1.15
C ASP A 13 31.76 30.04 -0.04
N GLU A 14 32.38 28.86 -0.01
CA GLU A 14 32.19 27.83 -1.06
C GLU A 14 30.82 27.12 -0.97
N LYS A 15 30.09 27.28 0.14
CA LYS A 15 28.74 26.71 0.36
C LYS A 15 27.61 27.58 -0.20
N SER A 16 27.92 28.75 -0.77
CA SER A 16 26.91 29.71 -1.27
C SER A 16 26.62 29.61 -2.77
N ARG A 17 27.32 28.75 -3.53
CA ARG A 17 26.90 28.40 -4.90
C ARG A 17 25.90 27.26 -4.90
N LEU A 18 24.73 27.51 -4.32
CA LEU A 18 23.56 26.73 -4.68
C LEU A 18 23.29 26.95 -6.18
N PRO A 19 23.21 25.90 -6.99
CA PRO A 19 22.51 25.99 -8.26
C PRO A 19 21.12 26.55 -7.96
N ARG A 20 20.64 27.45 -8.82
CA ARG A 20 19.23 27.86 -8.86
C ARG A 20 18.37 26.59 -8.69
N PRO A 21 17.22 26.63 -8.00
CA PRO A 21 16.27 25.53 -8.08
C PRO A 21 15.67 25.55 -9.49
N ASP A 22 16.47 25.13 -10.48
CA ASP A 22 16.01 24.64 -11.75
C ASP A 22 15.15 23.43 -11.41
N LYS A 23 13.83 23.67 -11.41
CA LYS A 23 12.76 22.69 -11.40
C LYS A 23 13.13 21.48 -10.53
N ILE A 24 12.94 21.64 -9.21
CA ILE A 24 12.67 20.48 -8.36
C ILE A 24 11.49 19.79 -9.06
N SER A 25 11.78 18.73 -9.79
CA SER A 25 10.80 17.73 -10.17
C SER A 25 10.18 17.31 -8.85
N GLN A 26 9.06 17.94 -8.49
CA GLN A 26 8.22 17.47 -7.43
C GLN A 26 7.88 16.05 -7.83
N SER A 27 8.54 15.06 -7.21
CA SER A 27 8.02 13.70 -7.26
C SER A 27 6.54 13.83 -6.93
N PRO A 28 5.60 13.27 -7.71
CA PRO A 28 4.19 13.46 -7.45
C PRO A 28 3.93 13.08 -6.00
N GLN A 29 3.70 14.08 -5.13
CA GLN A 29 3.45 13.79 -3.74
C GLN A 29 2.10 13.10 -3.73
N LEU A 30 2.08 11.84 -3.32
CA LEU A 30 0.83 11.09 -3.16
C LEU A 30 -0.13 11.93 -2.34
N SER A 31 -1.33 12.14 -2.86
CA SER A 31 -2.42 12.75 -2.13
C SER A 31 -2.62 12.05 -0.79
N ARG A 32 -3.13 12.80 0.19
CA ARG A 32 -3.45 12.26 1.52
C ARG A 32 -4.33 11.01 1.42
N THR A 33 -5.28 11.00 0.48
CA THR A 33 -6.17 9.87 0.22
C THR A 33 -5.41 8.65 -0.28
N THR A 34 -4.56 8.80 -1.31
CA THR A 34 -3.74 7.69 -1.84
C THR A 34 -2.84 7.10 -0.75
N ARG A 35 -2.20 7.97 0.04
CA ARG A 35 -1.35 7.56 1.17
C ARG A 35 -2.13 6.76 2.22
N ASN A 36 -3.33 7.22 2.56
CA ASN A 36 -4.20 6.50 3.49
C ASN A 36 -4.60 5.12 2.96
N LYS A 37 -4.96 5.00 1.67
CA LYS A 37 -5.29 3.70 1.06
C LYS A 37 -4.09 2.74 1.05
N LEU A 38 -2.89 3.23 0.75
CA LEU A 38 -1.66 2.45 0.82
C LEU A 38 -1.37 1.97 2.25
N ASN A 39 -1.54 2.84 3.24
CA ASN A 39 -1.37 2.45 4.65
C ASN A 39 -2.40 1.40 5.05
N LEU A 40 -3.67 1.57 4.68
CA LEU A 40 -4.72 0.56 4.91
C LEU A 40 -4.38 -0.77 4.26
N LEU A 41 -3.83 -0.77 3.05
CA LEU A 41 -3.41 -1.99 2.36
C LEU A 41 -2.29 -2.72 3.13
N LYS A 42 -1.29 -1.98 3.62
CA LYS A 42 -0.19 -2.52 4.42
C LYS A 42 -0.66 -3.08 5.76
N THR A 43 -1.52 -2.34 6.47
CA THR A 43 -2.12 -2.80 7.72
C THR A 43 -2.96 -4.05 7.48
N THR A 44 -3.75 -4.09 6.41
CA THR A 44 -4.53 -5.26 6.01
C THR A 44 -3.64 -6.48 5.77
N LEU A 45 -2.50 -6.30 5.10
CA LEU A 45 -1.55 -7.39 4.89
C LEU A 45 -1.00 -7.92 6.21
N ALA A 46 -0.60 -7.03 7.12
CA ALA A 46 -0.09 -7.41 8.44
C ALA A 46 -1.15 -8.16 9.27
N GLU A 47 -2.40 -7.70 9.27
CA GLU A 47 -3.51 -8.40 9.92
C GLU A 47 -3.70 -9.82 9.34
N LEU A 48 -3.68 -9.97 8.02
CA LEU A 48 -3.80 -11.28 7.36
C LEU A 48 -2.61 -12.20 7.63
N GLU A 49 -1.43 -11.64 7.86
CA GLU A 49 -0.24 -12.41 8.27
C GLU A 49 -0.40 -12.95 9.69
N LEU A 50 -1.10 -12.25 10.58
CA LEU A 50 -1.44 -12.74 11.92
C LEU A 50 -2.56 -13.79 11.92
N TRP A 51 -3.42 -13.82 10.91
CA TRP A 51 -4.52 -14.78 10.81
C TRP A 51 -4.11 -16.16 10.26
N GLN A 52 -2.81 -16.48 10.26
CA GLN A 52 -2.36 -17.86 10.03
C GLN A 52 -3.08 -18.80 11.01
N ASP A 53 -3.43 -20.00 10.53
CA ASP A 53 -4.19 -21.03 11.27
C ASP A 53 -5.66 -20.72 11.59
N GLY A 54 -6.25 -19.72 10.94
CA GLY A 54 -7.69 -19.47 11.03
C GLY A 54 -8.12 -18.76 12.32
N ILE A 55 -7.18 -18.11 12.99
CA ILE A 55 -7.44 -17.28 14.17
C ILE A 55 -8.01 -15.93 13.71
N PHE A 56 -9.29 -15.93 13.36
CA PHE A 56 -10.05 -14.72 13.01
C PHE A 56 -11.55 -14.92 13.23
N SER A 57 -12.28 -13.82 13.45
CA SER A 57 -13.75 -13.83 13.45
C SER A 57 -14.32 -13.50 12.07
N LEU A 58 -15.53 -14.00 11.78
CA LEU A 58 -16.23 -13.68 10.52
C LEU A 58 -16.52 -12.19 10.34
N ASP A 59 -16.65 -11.45 11.44
CA ASP A 59 -16.82 -9.99 11.44
C ASP A 59 -15.53 -9.28 11.02
N GLN A 60 -14.38 -9.66 11.62
CA GLN A 60 -13.07 -9.15 11.22
C GLN A 60 -12.80 -9.39 9.74
N LEU A 61 -13.02 -10.62 9.25
CA LEU A 61 -12.89 -10.92 7.84
C LEU A 61 -13.86 -10.09 6.97
N GLY A 62 -15.09 -9.88 7.43
CA GLY A 62 -16.08 -9.05 6.73
C GLY A 62 -15.64 -7.59 6.59
N LYS A 63 -15.09 -7.00 7.67
CA LYS A 63 -14.54 -5.64 7.67
C LYS A 63 -13.36 -5.52 6.72
N LEU A 64 -12.41 -6.45 6.82
CA LEU A 64 -11.23 -6.49 5.96
C LEU A 64 -11.61 -6.62 4.48
N MET A 65 -12.58 -7.48 4.15
CA MET A 65 -13.09 -7.60 2.78
C MET A 65 -13.73 -6.31 2.26
N LYS A 66 -14.40 -5.52 3.10
CA LYS A 66 -14.94 -4.21 2.71
C LYS A 66 -13.80 -3.23 2.41
N THR A 67 -12.77 -3.17 3.25
CA THR A 67 -11.57 -2.34 3.04
C THR A 67 -10.88 -2.70 1.72
N LEU A 68 -10.67 -3.99 1.45
CA LEU A 68 -10.06 -4.42 0.19
C LEU A 68 -10.95 -4.11 -1.02
N ASN A 69 -12.28 -4.23 -0.90
CA ASN A 69 -13.18 -3.87 -2.01
C ASN A 69 -13.07 -2.39 -2.39
N ASP A 70 -12.96 -1.54 -1.39
CA ASP A 70 -12.77 -0.09 -1.55
C ASP A 70 -11.39 0.23 -2.17
N ILE A 71 -10.32 -0.50 -1.80
CA ILE A 71 -9.00 -0.38 -2.44
C ILE A 71 -9.02 -0.89 -3.90
N VAL A 72 -9.64 -2.04 -4.16
CA VAL A 72 -9.75 -2.62 -5.52
C VAL A 72 -10.51 -1.68 -6.46
N SER A 73 -11.49 -0.95 -5.94
CA SER A 73 -12.31 0.00 -6.71
C SER A 73 -11.69 1.40 -6.80
N TYR A 74 -10.61 1.65 -6.04
CA TYR A 74 -9.97 2.96 -6.01
C TYR A 74 -9.23 3.23 -7.33
N THR A 75 -9.54 4.36 -7.95
CA THR A 75 -8.90 4.81 -9.18
C THR A 75 -8.13 6.09 -8.88
N SER A 76 -6.83 6.09 -9.18
CA SER A 76 -5.96 7.24 -9.04
C SER A 76 -4.91 7.22 -10.14
N THR A 77 -4.46 8.40 -10.55
CA THR A 77 -3.31 8.56 -11.44
C THR A 77 -1.99 8.37 -10.69
N GLU A 78 -1.99 8.60 -9.37
CA GLU A 78 -0.81 8.55 -8.51
C GLU A 78 -0.43 7.11 -8.13
N TRP A 79 -1.42 6.24 -8.03
CA TRP A 79 -1.26 4.85 -7.64
C TRP A 79 -2.33 4.00 -8.33
N LYS A 80 -1.90 2.86 -8.87
CA LYS A 80 -2.77 1.88 -9.52
C LYS A 80 -2.91 0.66 -8.62
N PRO A 81 -3.96 0.54 -7.79
CA PRO A 81 -4.09 -0.58 -6.84
C PRO A 81 -4.05 -1.94 -7.52
N LEU A 82 -4.66 -2.07 -8.70
CA LEU A 82 -4.73 -3.33 -9.45
C LEU A 82 -3.36 -3.79 -10.00
N ALA A 83 -2.38 -2.89 -10.09
CA ALA A 83 -1.01 -3.22 -10.47
C ALA A 83 -0.11 -3.43 -9.24
N ASP A 84 -0.60 -3.16 -8.03
CA ASP A 84 0.18 -3.28 -6.80
C ASP A 84 0.30 -4.75 -6.37
N PRO A 85 1.52 -5.32 -6.25
CA PRO A 85 1.71 -6.71 -5.85
C PRO A 85 1.22 -6.97 -4.42
N THR A 86 1.19 -5.96 -3.56
CA THR A 86 0.69 -6.05 -2.19
C THR A 86 -0.80 -6.39 -2.18
N LEU A 87 -1.57 -5.81 -3.12
CA LEU A 87 -3.00 -6.11 -3.25
C LEU A 87 -3.23 -7.57 -3.61
N LEU A 88 -2.47 -8.10 -4.57
CA LEU A 88 -2.57 -9.52 -4.93
C LEU A 88 -2.25 -10.42 -3.73
N LYS A 89 -1.17 -10.13 -3.00
CA LYS A 89 -0.78 -10.88 -1.79
C LYS A 89 -1.90 -10.89 -0.74
N CYS A 90 -2.54 -9.75 -0.51
CA CYS A 90 -3.70 -9.66 0.38
C CYS A 90 -4.87 -10.53 -0.10
N VAL A 91 -5.21 -10.45 -1.39
CA VAL A 91 -6.32 -11.22 -1.99
C VAL A 91 -6.05 -12.73 -1.92
N GLU A 92 -4.80 -13.16 -2.11
CA GLU A 92 -4.39 -14.56 -1.95
C GLU A 92 -4.52 -15.03 -0.50
N LYS A 93 -4.01 -14.26 0.46
CA LYS A 93 -4.13 -14.59 1.90
C LYS A 93 -5.59 -14.65 2.35
N VAL A 94 -6.42 -13.69 1.93
CA VAL A 94 -7.87 -13.71 2.20
C VAL A 94 -8.51 -14.97 1.63
N SER A 95 -8.09 -15.43 0.45
CA SER A 95 -8.59 -16.68 -0.12
C SER A 95 -8.31 -17.88 0.78
N VAL A 96 -7.12 -17.94 1.40
CA VAL A 96 -6.74 -18.99 2.35
C VAL A 96 -7.58 -18.89 3.62
N CYS A 97 -7.74 -17.69 4.20
CA CYS A 97 -8.62 -17.47 5.35
C CYS A 97 -10.06 -17.91 5.05
N ILE A 98 -10.60 -17.60 3.87
CA ILE A 98 -11.95 -18.02 3.51
C ILE A 98 -12.08 -19.55 3.43
N GLN A 99 -11.03 -20.27 3.03
CA GLN A 99 -11.07 -21.73 2.95
C GLN A 99 -11.24 -22.41 4.32
N SER A 100 -10.77 -21.79 5.41
CA SER A 100 -10.94 -22.32 6.78
C SER A 100 -12.35 -22.12 7.35
N ILE A 101 -13.23 -21.37 6.66
CA ILE A 101 -14.62 -21.18 7.09
C ILE A 101 -15.41 -22.49 6.93
N LYS A 102 -15.90 -23.03 8.05
CA LYS A 102 -16.68 -24.28 8.09
C LYS A 102 -18.03 -24.17 7.36
N GLN A 103 -18.71 -23.02 7.48
CA GLN A 103 -20.03 -22.82 6.87
C GLN A 103 -19.91 -22.62 5.35
N LYS A 104 -20.41 -23.59 4.58
CA LYS A 104 -20.27 -23.66 3.13
C LYS A 104 -20.83 -22.43 2.41
N ASP A 105 -21.98 -21.91 2.83
CA ASP A 105 -22.62 -20.77 2.18
C ASP A 105 -21.84 -19.48 2.39
N HIS A 106 -21.37 -19.26 3.62
CA HIS A 106 -20.51 -18.15 3.99
C HIS A 106 -19.19 -18.16 3.21
N ARG A 107 -18.60 -19.35 3.04
CA ARG A 107 -17.39 -19.57 2.24
C ARG A 107 -17.64 -19.28 0.77
N SER A 108 -18.69 -19.87 0.18
CA SER A 108 -19.03 -19.73 -1.23
C SER A 108 -19.29 -18.28 -1.63
N LYS A 109 -20.07 -17.55 -0.83
CA LYS A 109 -20.37 -16.13 -1.06
C LYS A 109 -19.10 -15.27 -1.08
N ARG A 110 -18.19 -15.49 -0.13
CA ARG A 110 -16.93 -14.74 -0.04
C ARG A 110 -15.94 -15.12 -1.14
N LEU A 111 -15.85 -16.39 -1.53
CA LEU A 111 -15.01 -16.84 -2.65
C LEU A 111 -15.43 -16.21 -3.98
N LYS A 112 -16.73 -16.00 -4.22
CA LYS A 112 -17.20 -15.29 -5.43
C LYS A 112 -16.65 -13.87 -5.52
N ILE A 113 -16.56 -13.16 -4.40
CA ILE A 113 -15.99 -11.81 -4.32
C ILE A 113 -14.49 -11.86 -4.63
N VAL A 114 -13.74 -12.75 -3.98
CA VAL A 114 -12.30 -12.90 -4.21
C VAL A 114 -11.98 -13.26 -5.67
N LYS A 115 -12.76 -14.16 -6.28
CA LYS A 115 -12.60 -14.50 -7.70
C LYS A 115 -12.77 -13.29 -8.62
N ARG A 116 -13.74 -12.41 -8.31
CA ARG A 116 -13.93 -11.16 -9.06
C ARG A 116 -12.73 -10.23 -8.91
N TRP A 117 -12.19 -10.07 -7.69
CA TRP A 117 -10.99 -9.26 -7.48
C TRP A 117 -9.78 -9.80 -8.24
N LYS A 118 -9.54 -11.12 -8.19
CA LYS A 118 -8.45 -11.77 -8.95
C LYS A 118 -8.60 -11.52 -10.45
N ALA A 119 -9.80 -11.74 -11.01
CA ALA A 119 -10.06 -11.48 -12.42
C ALA A 119 -9.80 -10.02 -12.82
N ASN A 120 -10.17 -9.05 -11.96
CA ASN A 120 -9.88 -7.64 -12.19
C ASN A 120 -8.38 -7.37 -12.16
N ILE A 121 -7.65 -7.90 -11.18
CA ILE A 121 -6.20 -7.74 -11.08
C ILE A 121 -5.51 -8.35 -12.31
N ASP A 122 -5.85 -9.58 -12.69
CA ASP A 122 -5.27 -10.28 -13.83
C ASP A 122 -5.48 -9.54 -15.15
N LYS A 123 -6.66 -8.91 -15.34
CA LYS A 123 -6.95 -8.08 -16.52
C LYS A 123 -6.01 -6.88 -16.63
N HIS A 124 -5.54 -6.33 -15.52
CA HIS A 124 -4.67 -5.14 -15.50
C HIS A 124 -3.17 -5.47 -15.49
N ARG A 125 -2.81 -6.77 -15.42
CA ARG A 125 -1.42 -7.25 -15.52
C ARG A 125 -1.04 -7.76 -16.91
N ARG A 126 -2.04 -8.04 -17.77
CA ARG A 126 -1.85 -8.40 -19.19
C ARG A 126 -1.80 -7.15 -20.05
#